data_AF-A0A6G1EQF1-F1
#
_entry.id   AF-A0A6G1EQF1-F1
#
_cell.length_a   1.000
_cell.length_b   1.000
_cell.length_c   1.000
_cell.angle_alpha   90.00
_cell.angle_beta   90.00
_cell.angle_gamma   90.00
#
_symmetry.space_group_name_H-M   'P 1'
#
loop_
_entity.id
_entity.type
_entity.pdbx_description
1 polymer ?
#
loop_
_entity_poly.entity_id
_entity_poly.type
_entity_poly.pdbx_seq_one_letter_code
_entity_poly.pdbx_strand_id
1 'polypeptide(L)'
;MKHVREIGEERKRSSLKRRLMMRLRKDGYDASLCRSSWVATTEHPGGDYEYIDVLVSGHGVDTSSRLIVDVDFRSQFQLARPAPWYAHLSSRLPPVFVGPPEKLRQAVALLCMAAQRSLRESGLHVPPWRRSSYVQAKWLPCCSVALPPGEAPAAVANGGGHAVVQWSVGKETRRRGGGTRRSGLSVELSDSGAGGVS
;
A
#
# COMPACT_ATOMS: atom_id res chain seq x y z
N MET A 1 -21.64 -17.34 3.00
CA MET A 1 -20.72 -17.84 1.94
C MET A 1 -20.03 -16.73 1.11
N LYS A 2 -20.66 -15.55 0.89
CA LYS A 2 -20.03 -14.44 0.13
C LYS A 2 -18.75 -13.89 0.80
N HIS A 3 -18.76 -13.75 2.13
CA HIS A 3 -17.65 -13.18 2.89
C HIS A 3 -16.36 -14.03 2.87
N VAL A 4 -16.48 -15.37 2.88
CA VAL A 4 -15.31 -16.28 2.80
C VAL A 4 -14.62 -16.21 1.44
N ARG A 5 -15.39 -16.01 0.36
CA ARG A 5 -14.86 -15.87 -1.00
C ARG A 5 -14.09 -14.56 -1.16
N GLU A 6 -14.63 -13.46 -0.62
CA GLU A 6 -14.00 -12.14 -0.63
C GLU A 6 -12.66 -12.13 0.11
N ILE A 7 -12.59 -12.74 1.30
CA ILE A 7 -11.33 -12.91 2.06
C ILE A 7 -10.31 -13.76 1.26
N GLY A 8 -10.79 -14.79 0.56
CA GLY A 8 -9.96 -15.66 -0.27
C GLY A 8 -9.38 -14.94 -1.49
N GLU A 9 -10.15 -14.06 -2.13
CA GLU A 9 -9.66 -13.26 -3.25
C GLU A 9 -8.70 -12.15 -2.80
N GLU A 10 -8.98 -11.49 -1.67
CA GLU A 10 -8.08 -10.46 -1.12
C GLU A 10 -6.71 -11.07 -0.79
N ARG A 11 -6.69 -12.23 -0.11
CA ARG A 11 -5.45 -12.98 0.14
C ARG A 11 -4.68 -13.32 -1.14
N LYS A 12 -5.38 -13.69 -2.21
CA LYS A 12 -4.76 -13.96 -3.53
C LYS A 12 -4.15 -12.67 -4.10
N ARG A 13 -4.87 -11.55 -4.06
CA ARG A 13 -4.38 -10.23 -4.49
C ARG A 13 -3.15 -9.79 -3.70
N SER A 14 -3.18 -9.88 -2.38
CA SER A 14 -2.02 -9.58 -1.52
C SER A 14 -0.81 -10.46 -1.88
N SER A 15 -1.03 -11.76 -2.13
CA SER A 15 0.04 -12.68 -2.51
C SER A 15 0.64 -12.35 -3.88
N LEU A 16 -0.19 -11.93 -4.84
CA LEU A 16 0.23 -11.48 -6.17
C LEU A 16 1.06 -10.20 -6.07
N LYS A 17 0.57 -9.19 -5.34
CA LYS A 17 1.27 -7.91 -5.11
C LYS A 17 2.63 -8.14 -4.45
N ARG A 18 2.69 -9.02 -3.44
CA ARG A 18 3.95 -9.41 -2.79
C ARG A 18 4.92 -10.10 -3.75
N ARG A 19 4.43 -11.03 -4.58
CA ARG A 19 5.27 -11.71 -5.59
C ARG A 19 5.82 -10.71 -6.61
N LEU A 20 4.99 -9.79 -7.09
CA LEU A 20 5.39 -8.74 -8.03
C LEU A 20 6.44 -7.82 -7.40
N MET A 21 6.24 -7.38 -6.16
CA MET A 21 7.22 -6.60 -5.41
C MET A 21 8.56 -7.32 -5.28
N MET A 22 8.55 -8.62 -4.92
CA MET A 22 9.80 -9.42 -4.84
C MET A 22 10.51 -9.51 -6.19
N ARG A 23 9.75 -9.62 -7.29
CA ARG A 23 10.32 -9.65 -8.64
C ARG A 23 10.95 -8.31 -9.01
N LEU A 24 10.26 -7.20 -8.77
CA LEU A 24 10.79 -5.85 -9.01
C LEU A 24 12.09 -5.60 -8.25
N ARG A 25 12.17 -6.03 -6.98
CA ARG A 25 13.41 -5.97 -6.19
C ARG A 25 14.53 -6.82 -6.79
N LYS A 26 14.21 -8.03 -7.26
CA LYS A 26 15.19 -8.92 -7.93
C LYS A 26 15.74 -8.28 -9.20
N ASP A 27 14.90 -7.54 -9.92
CA ASP A 27 15.27 -6.83 -11.15
C ASP A 27 16.00 -5.50 -10.87
N GLY A 28 16.25 -5.14 -9.60
CA GLY A 28 17.06 -3.99 -9.19
C GLY A 28 16.28 -2.72 -8.85
N TYR A 29 14.95 -2.75 -8.88
CA TYR A 29 14.11 -1.60 -8.50
C TYR A 29 13.93 -1.51 -6.98
N ASP A 30 13.91 -0.29 -6.45
CA ASP A 30 13.48 -0.04 -5.08
C ASP A 30 11.94 -0.08 -5.01
N ALA A 31 11.39 -1.26 -4.74
CA ALA A 31 9.95 -1.48 -4.64
C ALA A 31 9.54 -1.85 -3.21
N SER A 32 8.38 -1.39 -2.75
CA SER A 32 7.81 -1.74 -1.45
C SER A 32 6.31 -1.99 -1.55
N LEU A 33 5.78 -2.86 -0.68
CA LEU A 33 4.35 -3.06 -0.54
C LEU A 33 3.84 -2.05 0.49
N CYS A 34 3.02 -1.10 0.05
CA CYS A 34 2.41 -0.09 0.88
C CYS A 34 0.98 -0.48 1.21
N ARG A 35 0.57 -0.21 2.45
CA ARG A 35 -0.82 -0.34 2.88
C ARG A 35 -1.30 1.02 3.39
N SER A 36 -2.38 1.52 2.80
CA SER A 36 -3.12 2.67 3.32
C SER A 36 -4.26 2.17 4.19
N SER A 37 -4.61 2.94 5.20
CA SER A 37 -5.84 2.77 5.97
C SER A 37 -6.46 4.14 6.21
N TRP A 38 -7.78 4.23 6.15
CA TRP A 38 -8.52 5.45 6.43
C TRP A 38 -9.69 5.16 7.37
N VAL A 39 -9.90 6.09 8.28
CA VAL A 39 -10.87 5.95 9.37
C VAL A 39 -12.29 6.11 8.83
N ALA A 40 -13.20 5.32 9.39
CA ALA A 40 -14.62 5.48 9.12
C ALA A 40 -15.10 6.84 9.61
N THR A 41 -15.81 7.56 8.76
CA THR A 41 -16.54 8.78 9.14
C THR A 41 -18.03 8.48 9.14
N THR A 42 -18.84 9.37 9.70
CA THR A 42 -20.31 9.30 9.63
C THR A 42 -20.82 9.15 8.19
N GLU A 43 -20.08 9.67 7.21
CA GLU A 43 -20.45 9.63 5.80
C GLU A 43 -19.79 8.50 5.00
N HIS A 44 -18.66 7.94 5.46
CA HIS A 44 -17.84 7.03 4.65
C HIS A 44 -17.31 5.85 5.48
N PRO A 45 -17.46 4.60 5.02
CA PRO A 45 -16.93 3.44 5.72
C PRO A 45 -15.41 3.44 5.70
N GLY A 46 -14.77 3.14 6.83
CA GLY A 46 -13.33 2.96 6.88
C GLY A 46 -12.89 1.83 5.96
N GLY A 47 -11.62 1.83 5.59
CA GLY A 47 -11.07 0.79 4.74
C GLY A 47 -9.56 0.80 4.74
N ASP A 48 -9.00 -0.25 4.18
CA ASP A 48 -7.60 -0.41 3.93
C ASP A 48 -7.35 -0.84 2.49
N TYR A 49 -6.16 -0.55 1.99
CA TYR A 49 -5.80 -0.91 0.63
C TYR A 49 -4.31 -1.14 0.49
N GLU A 50 -3.94 -2.20 -0.22
CA GLU A 50 -2.55 -2.51 -0.54
C GLU A 50 -2.20 -2.12 -1.98
N TYR A 51 -1.06 -1.47 -2.16
CA TYR A 51 -0.49 -1.13 -3.46
C TYR A 51 1.04 -1.27 -3.42
N ILE A 52 1.70 -1.23 -4.58
CA ILE A 52 3.15 -1.29 -4.65
C ILE A 52 3.66 0.13 -4.95
N ASP A 53 4.64 0.58 -4.18
CA ASP A 53 5.35 1.83 -4.41
C ASP A 53 6.74 1.52 -4.94
N VAL A 54 7.15 2.18 -6.02
CA VAL A 54 8.43 1.97 -6.67
C VAL A 54 9.16 3.29 -6.80
N LEU A 55 10.37 3.37 -6.27
CA LEU A 55 11.28 4.49 -6.47
C LEU A 55 12.25 4.14 -7.60
N VAL A 56 12.19 4.92 -8.67
CA VAL A 56 13.09 4.77 -9.83
C VAL A 56 14.14 5.87 -9.74
N SER A 57 15.39 5.50 -9.49
CA SER A 57 16.52 6.44 -9.55
C SER A 57 16.75 6.89 -11.00
N GLY A 58 16.69 8.19 -11.26
CA GLY A 58 17.08 8.77 -12.55
C GLY A 58 18.60 8.97 -12.67
N HIS A 59 19.06 9.40 -13.84
CA HIS A 59 20.48 9.60 -14.16
C HIS A 59 21.05 10.93 -13.58
N GLY A 60 20.60 11.34 -12.40
CA GLY A 60 21.03 12.56 -11.72
C GLY A 60 20.57 12.58 -10.26
N VAL A 61 21.35 13.25 -9.40
CA VAL A 61 21.25 13.24 -7.92
C VAL A 61 19.83 13.55 -7.39
N ASP A 62 19.02 14.31 -8.15
CA ASP A 62 17.69 14.78 -7.74
C ASP A 62 16.52 14.25 -8.60
N THR A 63 16.74 13.23 -9.44
CA THR A 63 15.72 12.76 -10.41
C THR A 63 15.07 11.43 -10.04
N SER A 64 14.94 11.14 -8.75
CA SER A 64 14.20 9.96 -8.31
C SER A 64 12.70 10.13 -8.54
N SER A 65 12.10 9.27 -9.36
CA SER A 65 10.68 9.30 -9.67
C SER A 65 9.93 8.24 -8.87
N ARG A 66 8.91 8.66 -8.12
CA ARG A 66 8.00 7.76 -7.40
C ARG A 66 6.89 7.28 -8.33
N LEU A 67 6.68 5.97 -8.39
CA LEU A 67 5.63 5.33 -9.17
C LEU A 67 4.75 4.47 -8.26
N ILE A 68 3.44 4.60 -8.45
CA ILE A 68 2.45 3.72 -7.85
C ILE A 68 2.10 2.64 -8.86
N VAL A 69 2.14 1.38 -8.41
CA VAL A 69 1.73 0.21 -9.15
C VAL A 69 0.54 -0.44 -8.45
N ASP A 70 -0.58 -0.53 -9.17
CA ASP A 70 -1.78 -1.21 -8.70
C ASP A 70 -2.28 -2.21 -9.73
N VAL A 71 -2.31 -3.49 -9.35
CA VAL A 71 -2.70 -4.62 -10.20
C VAL A 71 -4.21 -4.81 -10.33
N ASP A 72 -5.01 -4.12 -9.51
CA ASP A 72 -6.47 -4.25 -9.46
C ASP A 72 -7.20 -2.96 -9.91
N PHE A 73 -6.50 -2.03 -10.56
CA PHE A 73 -7.00 -0.68 -10.85
C PHE A 73 -8.36 -0.67 -11.56
N ARG A 74 -8.55 -1.43 -12.65
CA ARG A 74 -9.83 -1.46 -13.39
C ARG A 74 -11.00 -1.90 -12.51
N SER A 75 -10.78 -2.90 -11.66
CA SER A 75 -11.84 -3.46 -10.79
C SER A 75 -12.38 -2.40 -9.83
N GLN A 76 -11.53 -1.44 -9.43
CA GLN A 76 -11.91 -0.33 -8.56
C GLN A 76 -12.94 0.61 -9.19
N PHE A 77 -13.21 0.53 -10.49
CA PHE A 77 -14.17 1.40 -11.21
C PHE A 77 -15.35 0.65 -11.84
N GLN A 78 -15.50 -0.65 -11.59
CA GLN A 78 -16.65 -1.41 -12.07
C GLN A 78 -17.94 -1.02 -11.35
N LEU A 79 -19.04 -0.92 -12.10
CA LEU A 79 -20.37 -0.59 -11.58
C LEU A 79 -21.32 -1.77 -11.77
N ALA A 80 -22.31 -1.91 -10.90
CA ALA A 80 -23.31 -2.97 -11.00
C ALA A 80 -24.26 -2.78 -12.20
N ARG A 81 -24.62 -1.52 -12.51
CA ARG A 81 -25.44 -1.15 -13.67
C ARG A 81 -24.82 0.08 -14.34
N PRO A 82 -23.75 -0.09 -15.14
CA PRO A 82 -23.16 1.01 -15.88
C PRO A 82 -24.06 1.42 -17.05
N ALA A 83 -24.09 2.71 -17.36
CA ALA A 83 -24.59 3.18 -18.64
C ALA A 83 -23.72 2.59 -19.77
N PRO A 84 -24.27 2.33 -20.98
CA PRO A 84 -23.53 1.66 -22.05
C PRO A 84 -22.19 2.35 -22.41
N TRP A 85 -22.16 3.68 -22.43
CA TRP A 85 -20.95 4.45 -22.69
C TRP A 85 -19.89 4.27 -21.59
N TYR A 86 -20.32 4.14 -20.33
CA TYR A 86 -19.41 3.92 -19.21
C TYR A 86 -18.89 2.48 -19.20
N ALA A 87 -19.71 1.50 -19.57
CA ALA A 87 -19.26 0.13 -19.76
C ALA A 87 -18.15 0.06 -20.82
N HIS A 88 -18.32 0.79 -21.94
CA HIS A 88 -17.29 0.93 -22.96
C HIS A 88 -16.01 1.59 -22.45
N LEU A 89 -16.13 2.69 -21.69
CA LEU A 89 -14.99 3.35 -21.05
C LEU A 89 -14.26 2.40 -20.10
N SER A 90 -14.99 1.74 -19.20
CA SER A 90 -14.43 0.83 -18.19
C SER A 90 -13.70 -0.36 -18.82
N SER A 91 -14.21 -0.89 -19.94
CA SER A 91 -13.57 -1.98 -20.68
C SER A 91 -12.19 -1.62 -21.25
N ARG A 92 -11.98 -0.34 -21.56
CA ARG A 92 -10.73 0.19 -22.12
C ARG A 92 -9.73 0.66 -21.06
N LEU A 93 -10.12 0.72 -19.78
CA LEU A 93 -9.20 1.09 -18.71
C LEU A 93 -8.09 0.05 -18.57
N PRO A 94 -6.85 0.45 -18.30
CA PRO A 94 -5.79 -0.52 -18.06
C PRO A 94 -6.12 -1.35 -16.80
N PRO A 95 -5.97 -2.68 -16.82
CA PRO A 95 -6.22 -3.52 -15.65
C PRO A 95 -5.23 -3.19 -14.52
N VAL A 96 -4.00 -2.84 -14.89
CA VAL A 96 -2.91 -2.44 -14.00
C VAL A 96 -2.61 -0.97 -14.20
N PHE A 97 -2.55 -0.19 -13.12
CA PHE A 97 -2.04 1.17 -13.15
C PHE A 97 -0.55 1.17 -12.82
N VAL A 98 0.24 1.90 -13.61
CA VAL A 98 1.65 2.20 -13.34
C VAL A 98 1.87 3.67 -13.66
N GLY A 99 2.20 4.49 -12.67
CA GLY A 99 2.42 5.91 -12.91
C GLY A 99 2.66 6.73 -11.65
N PRO A 100 3.03 8.01 -11.80
CA PRO A 100 3.24 8.89 -10.68
C PRO A 100 1.93 9.17 -9.91
N PRO A 101 2.01 9.51 -8.62
CA PRO A 101 0.84 9.83 -7.77
C PRO A 101 -0.08 10.90 -8.36
N GLU A 102 0.49 11.88 -9.07
CA GLU A 102 -0.24 13.01 -9.67
C GLU A 102 -1.17 12.54 -10.80
N LYS A 103 -0.67 11.65 -11.67
CA LYS A 103 -1.47 11.06 -12.74
C LYS A 103 -2.55 10.15 -12.19
N LEU A 104 -2.24 9.42 -11.10
CA LEU A 104 -3.24 8.60 -10.41
C LEU A 104 -4.38 9.46 -9.88
N ARG A 105 -4.07 10.57 -9.20
CA ARG A 105 -5.05 11.51 -8.66
C ARG A 105 -5.99 12.04 -9.74
N GLN A 106 -5.43 12.46 -10.88
CA GLN A 106 -6.20 12.94 -12.04
C GLN A 106 -7.08 11.85 -12.65
N ALA A 107 -6.53 10.66 -12.87
CA ALA A 107 -7.26 9.53 -13.41
C ALA A 107 -8.43 9.13 -12.49
N VAL A 108 -8.18 8.99 -11.19
CA VAL A 108 -9.22 8.69 -10.20
C VAL A 108 -10.33 9.73 -10.21
N ALA A 109 -9.98 11.03 -10.23
CA ALA A 109 -10.97 12.11 -10.27
C ALA A 109 -11.88 12.01 -11.51
N LEU A 110 -11.29 11.86 -12.70
CA LEU A 110 -12.03 11.72 -13.96
C LEU A 110 -12.93 10.47 -13.95
N LEU A 111 -12.43 9.33 -13.51
CA LEU A 111 -13.18 8.08 -13.48
C LEU A 111 -14.29 8.10 -12.44
N CYS A 112 -14.07 8.72 -11.27
CA CYS A 112 -15.12 8.93 -10.29
C CYS A 112 -16.23 9.83 -10.83
N MET A 113 -15.90 10.92 -11.53
CA MET A 113 -16.91 11.77 -12.17
C MET A 113 -17.73 11.01 -13.21
N ALA A 114 -17.07 10.24 -14.08
CA ALA A 114 -17.73 9.40 -15.07
C ALA A 114 -18.62 8.33 -14.41
N ALA A 115 -18.14 7.69 -13.35
CA ALA A 115 -18.88 6.68 -12.60
C ALA A 115 -20.14 7.27 -11.97
N GLN A 116 -20.02 8.45 -11.36
CA GLN A 116 -21.15 9.16 -10.76
C GLN A 116 -22.20 9.52 -11.81
N ARG A 117 -21.77 10.04 -12.95
CA ARG A 117 -22.68 10.34 -14.07
C ARG A 117 -23.43 9.10 -14.53
N SER A 118 -22.70 8.00 -14.76
CA SER A 118 -23.30 6.72 -15.15
C SER A 118 -24.33 6.22 -14.13
N LEU A 119 -24.04 6.34 -12.83
CA LEU A 119 -24.97 5.92 -11.77
C LEU A 119 -26.24 6.78 -11.78
N ARG A 120 -26.10 8.10 -11.88
CA ARG A 120 -27.24 9.04 -11.93
C ARG A 120 -28.13 8.79 -13.16
N GLU A 121 -27.53 8.61 -14.33
CA GLU A 121 -28.26 8.27 -15.58
C GLU A 121 -29.00 6.93 -15.46
N SER A 122 -28.46 5.99 -14.67
CA SER A 122 -29.08 4.70 -14.41
C SER A 122 -30.07 4.71 -13.24
N GLY A 123 -30.44 5.90 -12.72
CA GLY A 123 -31.36 6.06 -11.59
C GLY A 123 -30.83 5.52 -10.25
N LEU A 124 -29.51 5.36 -10.12
CA LEU A 124 -28.85 4.84 -8.93
C LEU A 124 -28.27 5.96 -8.07
N HIS A 125 -28.42 5.83 -6.75
CA HIS A 125 -27.71 6.67 -5.79
C HIS A 125 -26.20 6.43 -5.90
N VAL A 126 -25.41 7.50 -5.75
CA VAL A 126 -23.95 7.42 -5.74
C VAL A 126 -23.49 7.03 -4.34
N PRO A 127 -22.97 5.82 -4.12
CA PRO A 127 -22.52 5.44 -2.79
C PRO A 127 -21.23 6.19 -2.41
N PRO A 128 -20.95 6.36 -1.11
CA PRO A 128 -19.82 7.15 -0.61
C PRO A 128 -18.47 6.65 -1.14
N TRP A 129 -18.28 5.34 -1.31
CA TRP A 129 -17.04 4.75 -1.85
C TRP A 129 -16.80 5.00 -3.35
N ARG A 130 -17.73 5.67 -4.04
CA ARG A 130 -17.59 6.10 -5.44
C ARG A 130 -17.27 7.60 -5.57
N ARG A 131 -17.14 8.30 -4.45
CA ARG A 131 -16.65 9.68 -4.41
C ARG A 131 -15.14 9.72 -4.60
N SER A 132 -14.65 10.77 -5.26
CA SER A 132 -13.22 10.91 -5.56
C SER A 132 -12.35 10.94 -4.31
N SER A 133 -12.80 11.62 -3.25
CA SER A 133 -12.08 11.70 -1.97
C SER A 133 -11.84 10.31 -1.37
N TYR A 134 -12.87 9.47 -1.35
CA TYR A 134 -12.78 8.10 -0.85
C TYR A 134 -11.82 7.24 -1.66
N VAL A 135 -11.96 7.29 -2.98
CA VAL A 135 -11.17 6.44 -3.88
C VAL A 135 -9.70 6.89 -3.86
N GLN A 136 -9.41 8.19 -3.80
CA GLN A 136 -8.04 8.70 -3.67
C GLN A 136 -7.36 8.28 -2.37
N ALA A 137 -8.09 8.19 -1.24
CA ALA A 137 -7.54 7.77 0.05
C ALA A 137 -6.91 6.36 0.01
N LYS A 138 -7.29 5.51 -0.96
CA LYS A 138 -6.70 4.19 -1.19
C LYS A 138 -5.21 4.23 -1.52
N TRP A 139 -4.76 5.23 -2.26
CA TRP A 139 -3.36 5.31 -2.70
C TRP A 139 -2.63 6.53 -2.15
N LEU A 140 -3.40 7.56 -1.79
CA LEU A 140 -2.91 8.84 -1.32
C LEU A 140 -3.45 9.04 0.10
N PRO A 141 -2.84 8.39 1.13
CA PRO A 141 -3.19 8.69 2.51
C PRO A 141 -3.05 10.19 2.71
N CYS A 142 -4.03 10.78 3.40
CA CYS A 142 -4.18 12.22 3.55
C CYS A 142 -2.83 12.89 3.85
N CYS A 143 -2.43 13.84 3.00
CA CYS A 143 -1.41 14.81 3.37
C CYS A 143 -2.03 15.76 4.40
N SER A 144 -2.02 15.40 5.67
CA SER A 144 -2.04 16.41 6.72
C SER A 144 -0.63 16.99 6.82
N VAL A 145 -0.44 18.14 6.18
CA VAL A 145 0.70 19.06 6.28
C VAL A 145 1.98 18.60 5.57
N ALA A 146 2.26 19.19 4.41
CA ALA A 146 3.64 19.41 3.99
C ALA A 146 4.25 20.38 5.02
N LEU A 147 5.02 19.87 5.98
CA LEU A 147 5.83 20.73 6.84
C LEU A 147 6.91 21.38 5.95
N PRO A 148 7.08 22.71 5.98
CA PRO A 148 8.25 23.34 5.37
C PRO A 148 9.53 22.79 6.04
N PRO A 149 10.64 22.64 5.29
CA PRO A 149 11.87 22.11 5.85
C PRO A 149 12.51 23.15 6.77
N GLY A 150 12.39 22.94 8.08
CA GLY A 150 13.20 23.63 9.08
C GLY A 150 12.39 24.31 10.18
N GLU A 151 11.97 23.55 11.18
CA GLU A 151 11.97 24.00 12.58
C GLU A 151 11.71 22.79 13.51
N ALA A 152 12.58 22.62 14.50
CA ALA A 152 12.47 21.57 15.51
C ALA A 152 11.32 21.89 16.50
N PRO A 153 10.58 20.89 17.03
CA PRO A 153 9.38 21.17 17.79
C PRO A 153 9.68 21.48 19.27
N ALA A 154 9.29 22.67 19.72
CA ALA A 154 9.00 22.93 21.11
C ALA A 154 7.59 22.40 21.44
N ALA A 155 7.48 21.68 22.56
CA ALA A 155 6.28 20.99 23.00
C ALA A 155 5.14 21.96 23.37
N VAL A 156 3.94 21.74 22.83
CA VAL A 156 2.67 22.14 23.45
C VAL A 156 1.62 21.05 23.21
N ALA A 157 1.05 20.57 24.31
CA ALA A 157 -0.03 19.58 24.36
C ALA A 157 -1.40 20.23 24.18
N ASN A 158 -2.24 19.68 23.29
CA ASN A 158 -3.63 19.29 23.60
C ASN A 158 -4.38 18.67 22.41
N GLY A 159 -5.08 17.57 22.70
CA GLY A 159 -6.40 17.22 22.16
C GLY A 159 -6.59 17.05 20.65
N GLY A 160 -6.44 15.82 20.16
CA GLY A 160 -6.96 15.41 18.86
C GLY A 160 -6.23 14.18 18.34
N GLY A 161 -6.93 13.03 18.29
CA GLY A 161 -6.36 11.75 17.84
C GLY A 161 -5.90 11.80 16.38
N HIS A 162 -4.66 12.24 16.17
CA HIS A 162 -3.98 12.18 14.89
C HIS A 162 -3.33 10.80 14.73
N ALA A 163 -3.71 10.10 13.66
CA ALA A 163 -3.03 8.88 13.24
C ALA A 163 -1.57 9.23 12.87
N VAL A 164 -0.64 8.83 13.73
CA VAL A 164 0.79 8.85 13.46
C VAL A 164 1.07 7.95 12.26
N VAL A 165 1.44 8.54 11.13
CA VAL A 165 2.02 7.80 10.01
C VAL A 165 3.47 7.52 10.38
N GLN A 166 3.76 6.29 10.79
CA GLN A 166 5.13 5.84 11.05
C GLN A 166 5.73 5.31 9.74
N TRP A 167 6.70 6.05 9.21
CA TRP A 167 7.47 5.68 8.02
C TRP A 167 8.65 4.84 8.49
N SER A 168 8.48 3.52 8.59
CA SER A 168 9.61 2.63 8.89
C SER A 168 10.26 2.17 7.58
N VAL A 169 11.22 2.95 7.09
CA VAL A 169 12.21 2.49 6.11
C VAL A 169 13.21 1.62 6.86
N GLY A 170 13.01 0.31 6.83
CA GLY A 170 14.02 -0.64 7.29
C GLY A 170 15.21 -0.65 6.33
N LYS A 171 16.19 0.25 6.55
CA LYS A 171 17.52 0.16 5.93
C LYS A 171 18.34 -0.89 6.70
N GLU A 172 18.28 -2.14 6.26
CA GLU A 172 19.26 -3.16 6.69
C GLU A 172 20.60 -2.83 6.02
N THR A 173 21.46 -2.11 6.75
CA THR A 173 22.84 -1.89 6.32
C THR A 173 23.61 -3.20 6.46
N ARG A 174 23.86 -3.87 5.32
CA ARG A 174 24.85 -4.95 5.24
C ARG A 174 26.22 -4.39 5.62
N ARG A 175 26.64 -4.60 6.86
CA ARG A 175 28.04 -4.43 7.25
C ARG A 175 28.85 -5.61 6.74
N ARG A 176 29.72 -5.32 5.78
CA ARG A 176 30.81 -6.16 5.31
C ARG A 176 32.00 -5.96 6.27
N GLY A 177 32.41 -7.02 6.96
CA GLY A 177 33.66 -7.14 7.71
C GLY A 177 33.77 -8.60 8.13
N GLY A 178 34.66 -9.42 7.56
CA GLY A 178 36.11 -9.23 7.60
C GLY A 178 36.60 -9.90 8.89
N GLY A 179 36.82 -11.21 8.81
CA GLY A 179 36.91 -12.09 9.99
C GLY A 179 38.16 -11.95 10.84
N THR A 180 38.19 -12.68 11.95
CA THR A 180 39.35 -13.40 12.48
C THR A 180 38.84 -14.46 13.47
N ARG A 181 39.47 -15.63 13.38
CA ARG A 181 39.28 -16.85 14.17
C ARG A 181 39.43 -16.60 15.67
N ARG A 182 38.66 -17.31 16.51
CA ARG A 182 39.21 -18.16 17.59
C ARG A 182 38.17 -19.09 18.21
N SER A 183 38.59 -20.33 18.41
CA SER A 183 37.92 -21.45 19.07
C SER A 183 37.56 -21.21 20.53
N GLY A 184 36.60 -22.02 21.01
CA GLY A 184 36.26 -22.26 22.42
C GLY A 184 34.76 -22.56 22.52
N LEU A 185 34.26 -23.76 22.19
CA LEU A 185 34.22 -24.94 23.07
C LEU A 185 33.90 -24.58 24.53
N SER A 186 32.62 -24.66 24.90
CA SER A 186 32.21 -25.42 26.09
C SER A 186 30.73 -25.75 25.99
N VAL A 187 30.42 -27.05 26.03
CA VAL A 187 29.08 -27.60 26.21
C VAL A 187 29.12 -28.18 27.61
N GLU A 188 28.26 -27.70 28.51
CA GLU A 188 28.03 -28.34 29.81
C GLU A 188 26.64 -28.96 29.71
N LEU A 189 26.63 -30.26 29.43
CA LEU A 189 25.46 -31.12 29.52
C LEU A 189 25.43 -31.66 30.95
N SER A 190 24.41 -31.28 31.71
CA SER A 190 24.07 -31.98 32.95
C SER A 190 23.26 -33.21 32.59
N ASP A 191 23.76 -34.40 32.93
CA ASP A 191 22.92 -35.58 33.05
C ASP A 191 23.19 -36.27 34.40
N SER A 192 22.10 -36.56 35.08
CA SER A 192 22.03 -37.20 36.39
C SER A 192 21.67 -38.67 36.16
N GLY A 193 22.49 -39.63 36.59
CA GLY A 193 22.11 -41.02 36.40
C GLY A 193 23.05 -42.07 36.99
N ALA A 194 22.81 -42.40 38.25
CA ALA A 194 22.83 -43.74 38.85
C ALA A 194 24.00 -44.73 38.60
N GLY A 195 24.64 -45.13 39.70
CA GLY A 195 24.58 -46.52 40.16
C GLY A 195 25.85 -47.39 40.08
N GLY A 196 26.39 -47.73 41.25
CA GLY A 196 26.67 -49.13 41.61
C GLY A 196 28.13 -49.60 41.68
N VAL A 197 28.41 -50.35 42.77
CA VAL A 197 29.45 -51.37 43.05
C VAL A 197 30.91 -50.86 43.17
N SER A 198 31.66 -51.08 44.25
CA SER A 198 31.71 -52.17 45.26
C SER A 198 31.94 -51.67 46.67
#